data_AF-A0A813DJF4-F1
#
_entry.id   AF-A0A813DJF4-F1
#
_cell.length_a   1.000
_cell.length_b   1.000
_cell.length_c   1.000
_cell.angle_alpha   90.00
_cell.angle_beta   90.00
_cell.angle_gamma   90.00
#
_symmetry.space_group_name_H-M   'P 1'
#
loop_
_entity.id
_entity.type
_entity.pdbx_description
1 polymer ?
#
loop_
_entity_poly.entity_id
_entity_poly.type
_entity_poly.pdbx_seq_one_letter_code
_entity_poly.pdbx_strand_id
1 'polypeptide(L)'
;VRLLFIREFSFPTDTLAAWDAIFADALVSNSEDASSSKSDAKALPSSAALPLADYLALAMIIGARPSKPEELMNFGDKPLDVRRLLAMAWELRNYASASPG
;
A
#
# COMPACT_ATOMS: atom_id res chain seq x y z
N VAL A 1 -4.14 -15.63 -10.61
CA VAL A 1 -4.23 -14.15 -10.66
C VAL A 1 -4.51 -13.65 -9.25
N ARG A 2 -3.64 -12.83 -8.65
CA ARG A 2 -3.90 -12.14 -7.38
C ARG A 2 -4.70 -10.88 -7.69
N LEU A 3 -5.91 -10.76 -7.15
CA LEU A 3 -6.88 -9.71 -7.51
C LEU A 3 -6.85 -8.55 -6.49
N LEU A 4 -5.66 -8.04 -6.14
CA LEU A 4 -5.42 -6.84 -5.31
C LEU A 4 -6.57 -6.48 -4.33
N PHE A 5 -6.69 -7.20 -3.22
CA PHE A 5 -7.66 -6.88 -2.15
C PHE A 5 -9.17 -7.05 -2.48
N ILE A 6 -9.55 -7.67 -3.60
CA ILE A 6 -10.97 -7.86 -3.96
C ILE A 6 -11.74 -8.74 -2.98
N ARG A 7 -11.06 -9.62 -2.22
CA ARG A 7 -11.71 -10.51 -1.25
C ARG A 7 -11.79 -9.88 0.14
N GLU A 8 -10.95 -8.89 0.38
CA GLU A 8 -10.74 -8.25 1.65
C GLU A 8 -11.55 -6.96 1.78
N PHE A 9 -11.88 -6.31 0.66
CA PHE A 9 -12.70 -5.10 0.62
C PHE A 9 -14.07 -5.32 -0.04
N SER A 10 -15.05 -4.52 0.37
CA SER A 10 -16.40 -4.57 -0.20
C SER A 10 -16.39 -4.08 -1.65
N PHE A 11 -16.77 -4.94 -2.58
CA PHE A 11 -16.95 -4.57 -3.98
C PHE A 11 -18.36 -4.00 -4.22
N PRO A 12 -18.53 -2.91 -5.01
CA PRO A 12 -17.48 -2.22 -5.77
C PRO A 12 -16.77 -1.10 -5.03
N THR A 13 -17.42 -0.47 -4.05
CA THR A 13 -17.03 0.87 -3.57
C THR A 13 -15.64 0.92 -2.96
N ASP A 14 -15.33 0.00 -2.04
CA ASP A 14 -14.11 0.03 -1.27
C ASP A 14 -12.92 -0.52 -2.08
N THR A 15 -13.17 -1.58 -2.86
CA THR A 15 -12.17 -2.14 -3.78
C THR A 15 -11.74 -1.12 -4.83
N LEU A 16 -12.69 -0.43 -5.48
CA LEU A 16 -12.37 0.58 -6.49
C LEU A 16 -11.61 1.76 -5.89
N ALA A 17 -11.98 2.23 -4.70
CA ALA A 17 -11.25 3.29 -4.01
C ALA A 17 -9.80 2.90 -3.70
N ALA A 18 -9.57 1.66 -3.26
CA ALA A 18 -8.22 1.14 -3.04
C ALA A 18 -7.42 1.06 -4.35
N TRP A 19 -8.05 0.59 -5.43
CA TRP A 19 -7.42 0.49 -6.74
C TRP A 19 -7.07 1.84 -7.33
N ASP A 20 -7.97 2.82 -7.25
CA ASP A 20 -7.71 4.19 -7.72
C ASP A 20 -6.46 4.76 -7.03
N ALA A 21 -6.34 4.58 -5.71
CA ALA A 21 -5.17 5.04 -4.98
C ALA A 21 -3.88 4.30 -5.39
N ILE A 22 -3.92 2.97 -5.48
CA ILE A 22 -2.75 2.15 -5.86
C ILE A 22 -2.28 2.48 -7.28
N PHE A 23 -3.21 2.60 -8.24
CA PHE A 23 -2.86 2.86 -9.63
C PHE A 23 -2.43 4.31 -9.86
N ALA A 24 -3.05 5.28 -9.19
CA ALA A 24 -2.58 6.66 -9.23
C ALA A 24 -1.16 6.78 -8.67
N ASP A 25 -0.86 6.11 -7.56
CA ASP A 25 0.47 6.10 -6.95
C ASP A 25 1.53 5.45 -7.86
N ALA A 26 1.18 4.31 -8.48
CA ALA A 26 2.06 3.63 -9.43
C ALA A 26 2.34 4.48 -10.68
N LEU A 27 1.34 5.23 -11.16
CA LEU A 27 1.49 6.15 -12.28
C LEU A 27 2.46 7.30 -11.95
N VAL A 28 2.30 7.91 -10.77
CA VAL A 28 3.16 9.01 -10.32
C VAL A 28 4.60 8.53 -10.11
N SER A 29 4.78 7.40 -9.42
CA SER A 29 6.12 6.85 -9.14
C SER A 29 6.88 6.53 -10.44
N ASN A 30 6.22 5.94 -11.44
CA ASN A 30 6.84 5.67 -12.75
C ASN A 30 7.18 6.94 -13.54
N SER A 31 6.42 8.03 -13.36
CA SER A 31 6.68 9.31 -14.03
C SER A 31 7.89 10.03 -13.44
N GLU A 32 8.15 9.90 -12.14
CA GLU A 32 9.34 10.46 -11.49
C GLU A 32 10.62 9.72 -11.93
N ASP A 33 10.58 8.39 -12.05
CA ASP A 33 11.70 7.60 -12.58
C ASP A 33 12.02 7.90 -14.05
N ALA A 34 11.01 8.24 -14.87
CA ALA A 34 11.22 8.59 -16.28
C ALA A 34 11.76 10.01 -16.51
N SER A 35 11.56 10.93 -15.55
CA SER A 35 11.96 12.34 -15.65
C SER A 35 13.25 12.68 -14.90
N SER A 36 13.68 11.84 -13.96
CA SER A 36 14.85 12.01 -13.08
C SER A 36 16.19 11.58 -13.70
N SER A 37 16.44 11.92 -14.96
CA SER A 37 17.78 11.81 -15.58
C SER A 37 18.82 12.79 -15.01
N LYS A 38 18.48 13.57 -13.97
CA LYS A 38 19.36 14.57 -13.34
C LYS A 38 19.00 14.80 -11.87
N SER A 39 19.61 14.05 -10.95
CA SER A 39 20.23 14.60 -9.72
C SER A 39 20.70 13.48 -8.80
N ASP A 40 21.97 13.56 -8.41
CA ASP A 40 22.68 12.74 -7.42
C ASP A 40 22.12 12.90 -5.97
N ALA A 41 20.84 12.66 -5.75
CA ALA A 41 20.36 12.23 -4.44
C ALA A 41 20.45 10.71 -4.43
N LYS A 42 20.97 10.13 -3.35
CA LYS A 42 21.08 8.70 -3.11
C LYS A 42 19.67 8.07 -3.08
N ALA A 43 19.04 7.95 -4.25
CA ALA A 43 17.79 7.26 -4.43
C ALA A 43 18.06 5.82 -4.03
N LEU A 44 17.35 5.35 -3.00
CA LEU A 44 17.27 3.92 -2.74
C LEU A 44 16.97 3.25 -4.09
N PRO A 45 17.72 2.20 -4.47
CA PRO A 45 17.46 1.53 -5.74
C PRO A 45 15.96 1.24 -5.79
N SER A 46 15.28 1.53 -6.89
CA SER A 46 13.83 1.35 -7.05
C SER A 46 13.33 -0.06 -6.68
N SER A 47 14.26 -1.02 -6.59
CA SER A 47 14.09 -2.36 -6.01
C SER A 47 13.86 -2.42 -4.48
N ALA A 48 14.08 -1.35 -3.71
CA ALA A 48 14.00 -1.30 -2.25
C ALA A 48 12.75 -0.57 -1.73
N ALA A 49 12.10 0.26 -2.56
CA ALA A 49 10.83 0.91 -2.21
C ALA A 49 9.68 -0.04 -2.54
N LEU A 50 8.95 -0.49 -1.51
CA LEU A 50 7.77 -1.32 -1.71
C LEU A 50 6.65 -0.50 -2.38
N PRO A 51 5.86 -1.09 -3.30
CA PRO A 51 4.66 -0.45 -3.84
C PRO A 51 3.65 -0.08 -2.74
N LEU A 52 2.80 0.92 -2.99
CA LEU A 52 1.73 1.30 -2.05
C LEU A 52 0.82 0.13 -1.68
N ALA A 53 0.62 -0.84 -2.59
CA ALA A 53 -0.13 -2.06 -2.33
C ALA A 53 0.46 -2.87 -1.16
N ASP A 54 1.78 -2.94 -1.03
CA ASP A 54 2.43 -3.71 0.04
C ASP A 54 2.30 -2.97 1.39
N TYR A 55 2.41 -1.63 1.38
CA TYR A 55 2.11 -0.82 2.56
C TYR A 55 0.64 -0.88 2.97
N LEU A 56 -0.28 -1.05 2.02
CA LEU A 56 -1.69 -1.26 2.31
C LEU A 56 -1.92 -2.61 3.00
N ALA A 57 -1.26 -3.67 2.54
CA ALA A 57 -1.30 -4.96 3.23
C ALA A 57 -0.75 -4.86 4.66
N LEU A 58 0.36 -4.12 4.87
CA LEU A 58 0.90 -3.86 6.21
C LEU A 58 -0.09 -3.07 7.08
N ALA A 59 -0.72 -2.03 6.53
CA ALA A 59 -1.73 -1.24 7.22
C ALA A 59 -2.93 -2.10 7.66
N MET A 60 -3.36 -3.06 6.82
CA MET A 60 -4.42 -4.01 7.18
C MET A 60 -4.02 -4.88 8.37
N ILE A 61 -2.80 -5.42 8.36
CA ILE A 61 -2.27 -6.25 9.45
C ILE A 61 -2.19 -5.44 10.76
N ILE A 62 -1.62 -4.23 10.70
CA ILE A 62 -1.47 -3.34 11.86
C ILE A 62 -2.84 -2.90 12.39
N GLY A 63 -3.76 -2.55 11.49
CA GLY A 63 -5.11 -2.09 11.84
C GLY A 63 -5.96 -3.18 12.48
N ALA A 64 -5.86 -4.42 11.98
CA ALA A 64 -6.66 -5.53 12.46
C ALA A 64 -6.09 -6.23 13.71
N ARG A 65 -4.79 -6.08 13.99
CA ARG A 65 -4.08 -6.68 15.14
C ARG A 65 -4.44 -8.16 15.33
N PRO A 66 -4.18 -9.00 14.32
CA PRO A 66 -4.54 -10.41 14.39
C PRO A 66 -3.81 -11.07 15.56
N SER A 67 -4.56 -11.80 16.38
CA SER A 67 -3.97 -12.55 17.50
C SER A 67 -3.42 -13.90 17.05
N LYS A 68 -3.89 -14.40 15.90
CA LYS A 68 -3.51 -15.67 15.31
C LYS A 68 -3.39 -15.56 13.78
N PRO A 69 -2.55 -16.39 13.13
CA PRO A 69 -2.37 -16.34 11.68
C PRO A 69 -3.65 -16.57 10.88
N GLU A 70 -4.59 -17.38 11.37
CA GLU A 70 -5.82 -17.70 10.66
C GLU A 70 -6.72 -16.47 10.49
N GLU A 71 -6.60 -15.48 11.38
CA GLU A 71 -7.34 -14.22 11.29
C GLU A 71 -6.93 -13.37 10.08
N LEU A 72 -5.71 -13.58 9.56
CA LEU A 72 -5.23 -12.91 8.33
C LEU A 72 -5.99 -13.38 7.09
N MET A 73 -6.51 -14.62 7.11
CA MET A 73 -7.23 -15.19 5.97
C MET A 73 -8.68 -14.69 5.89
N ASN A 74 -9.18 -14.09 6.99
CA ASN A 74 -10.58 -13.72 7.17
C ASN A 74 -10.77 -12.19 7.26
N PHE A 75 -9.90 -11.41 6.60
CA PHE A 75 -10.01 -9.95 6.61
C PHE A 75 -11.33 -9.44 6.02
N GLY A 76 -11.86 -10.12 5.01
CA GLY A 76 -13.14 -9.77 4.39
C GLY A 76 -14.35 -9.91 5.30
N ASP A 77 -14.24 -10.62 6.42
CA ASP A 77 -15.35 -10.84 7.36
C ASP A 77 -15.54 -9.66 8.33
N LYS A 78 -14.60 -8.71 8.37
CA LYS A 78 -14.66 -7.52 9.24
C LYS A 78 -14.85 -6.26 8.38
N PRO A 79 -15.67 -5.30 8.82
CA PRO A 79 -15.74 -4.01 8.13
C PRO A 79 -14.40 -3.30 8.27
N LEU A 80 -13.73 -3.08 7.14
CA LEU A 80 -12.46 -2.36 7.05
C LEU A 80 -12.71 -0.94 6.52
N ASP A 81 -12.19 0.06 7.22
CA ASP A 81 -12.19 1.44 6.72
C ASP A 81 -11.02 1.63 5.75
N VAL A 82 -11.31 1.47 4.45
CA VAL A 82 -10.29 1.58 3.40
C VAL A 82 -9.61 2.94 3.36
N ARG A 83 -10.32 4.04 3.66
CA ARG A 83 -9.71 5.38 3.66
C ARG A 83 -8.67 5.49 4.76
N ARG A 84 -9.01 5.00 5.96
CA ARG A 84 -8.07 4.97 7.08
C ARG A 84 -6.87 4.07 6.80
N LEU A 85 -7.09 2.92 6.16
CA LEU A 85 -6.03 1.99 5.78
C LEU A 85 -5.09 2.59 4.72
N LEU A 86 -5.63 3.29 3.72
CA LEU A 86 -4.83 4.01 2.71
C LEU A 86 -4.00 5.14 3.33
N ALA A 87 -4.59 5.93 4.24
CA ALA A 87 -3.86 6.98 4.95
C ALA A 87 -2.69 6.38 5.77
N MET A 88 -2.96 5.29 6.50
CA MET A 88 -1.93 4.57 7.26
C MET A 88 -0.84 3.98 6.35
N ALA A 89 -1.22 3.41 5.20
CA ALA A 89 -0.26 2.89 4.22
C ALA A 89 0.69 3.99 3.72
N TRP A 90 0.16 5.18 3.46
CA TRP A 90 0.93 6.33 3.03
C TRP A 90 1.89 6.82 4.13
N GLU A 91 1.43 6.90 5.38
CA GLU A 91 2.28 7.23 6.53
C GLU A 91 3.42 6.21 6.73
N LEU A 92 3.12 4.91 6.61
CA LEU A 92 4.12 3.84 6.73
C LEU A 92 5.20 3.93 5.64
N ARG A 93 4.81 4.25 4.41
CA ARG A 93 5.77 4.47 3.31
C ARG A 93 6.66 5.67 3.57
N ASN A 94 6.09 6.78 4.01
CA ASN A 94 6.85 7.99 4.33
C ASN A 94 7.81 7.74 5.50
N TYR A 95 7.37 7.02 6.54
CA TYR A 95 8.24 6.62 7.64
C TYR A 95 9.42 5.75 7.17
N ALA A 96 9.14 4.74 6.34
CA ALA A 96 10.17 3.85 5.80
C ALA A 96 11.19 4.58 4.93
N SER A 97 10.76 5.59 4.15
CA SER A 97 11.66 6.42 3.34
C SER A 97 12.46 7.45 4.16
N ALA A 98 11.95 7.87 5.31
CA ALA A 98 12.62 8.83 6.19
C ALA A 98 13.65 8.20 7.14
N SER A 99 13.66 6.88 7.30
CA SER A 99 14.59 6.17 8.19
C SER A 99 15.80 5.65 7.39
N PRO A 100 16.98 6.28 7.45
CA PRO A 100 18.19 5.72 6.85
C PRO A 100 18.64 4.55 7.73
N GLY A 101 18.41 3.33 7.26
CA GLY A 101 19.04 2.13 7.82
C GLY A 101 20.55 2.15 7.64
#